data_AF-A0A3N2RJR1-F1
#
_entry.id   AF-A0A3N2RJR1-F1
#
_cell.length_a   1.000
_cell.length_b   1.000
_cell.length_c   1.000
_cell.angle_alpha   90.00
_cell.angle_beta   90.00
_cell.angle_gamma   90.00
#
_symmetry.space_group_name_H-M   'P 1'
#
loop_
_entity.id
_entity.type
_entity.pdbx_description
1 polymer ?
#
loop_
_entity_poly.entity_id
_entity_poly.type
_entity_poly.pdbx_seq_one_letter_code
_entity_poly.pdbx_strand_id
1 'polypeptide(L)'
;MSESADPEDQYPLYPRGMLRRHGLLDAHDLADYLPDWSETQLREEFRRGLDAIGGSAEFVLEQNLGLDGGETVLRVHGLPLLLSDDRWNFQVLAPPELLRPLAEAMRALRDRRP
;
A
#
# COMPACT_ATOMS: atom_id res chain seq x y z
N MET A 1 30.42 -16.80 -2.70
CA MET A 1 29.42 -17.48 -3.54
C MET A 1 28.38 -16.44 -3.85
N SER A 2 28.27 -16.01 -5.11
CA SER A 2 27.22 -15.06 -5.50
C SER A 2 25.90 -15.80 -5.39
N GLU A 3 25.05 -15.41 -4.42
CA GLU A 3 23.65 -15.79 -4.43
C GLU A 3 23.10 -15.38 -5.81
N SER A 4 22.54 -16.33 -6.55
CA SER A 4 21.85 -16.00 -7.78
C SER A 4 20.69 -15.09 -7.38
N ALA A 5 20.75 -13.82 -7.76
CA ALA A 5 19.64 -12.90 -7.56
C ALA A 5 18.38 -13.56 -8.14
N ASP A 6 17.35 -13.72 -7.32
CA ASP A 6 16.07 -14.30 -7.74
C ASP A 6 15.62 -13.51 -9.00
N PRO A 7 15.29 -14.16 -10.11
CA PRO A 7 14.81 -13.46 -11.30
C PRO A 7 13.64 -12.51 -10.98
N GLU A 8 12.81 -12.81 -9.97
CA GLU A 8 11.75 -11.91 -9.51
C GLU A 8 12.26 -10.58 -8.94
N ASP A 9 13.51 -10.51 -8.47
CA ASP A 9 14.13 -9.26 -8.01
C ASP A 9 14.66 -8.40 -9.16
N GLN A 10 14.74 -8.96 -10.38
CA GLN A 10 15.30 -8.29 -11.56
C GLN A 10 14.22 -7.76 -12.52
N TYR A 11 12.97 -8.21 -12.39
CA TYR A 11 11.87 -7.82 -13.28
C TYR A 11 10.85 -6.94 -12.54
N PRO A 12 10.75 -5.64 -12.88
CA PRO A 12 9.85 -4.68 -12.23
C PRO A 12 8.35 -5.01 -12.41
N LEU A 13 8.02 -5.91 -13.34
CA LEU A 13 6.63 -6.28 -13.65
C LEU A 13 6.02 -7.25 -12.61
N TYR A 14 6.80 -7.74 -11.65
CA TYR A 14 6.32 -8.61 -10.59
C TYR A 14 6.56 -7.94 -9.23
N PRO A 15 5.52 -7.44 -8.54
CA PRO A 15 5.67 -6.79 -7.24
C PRO A 15 6.24 -7.74 -6.17
N ARG A 16 6.30 -9.05 -6.42
CA ARG A 16 6.77 -10.07 -5.48
C ARG A 16 8.20 -9.86 -4.99
N GLY A 17 9.14 -9.46 -5.86
CA GLY A 17 10.51 -9.14 -5.43
C GLY A 17 10.56 -7.91 -4.51
N MET A 18 9.80 -6.87 -4.86
CA MET A 18 9.62 -5.67 -4.04
C MET A 18 8.97 -6.00 -2.69
N LEU A 19 7.91 -6.80 -2.68
CA LEU A 19 7.27 -7.30 -1.47
C LEU A 19 8.27 -8.06 -0.58
N ARG A 20 9.07 -8.97 -1.14
CA ARG A 20 10.09 -9.72 -0.41
C ARG A 20 11.12 -8.81 0.24
N ARG A 21 11.71 -7.87 -0.50
CA ARG A 21 12.73 -6.94 0.00
C ARG A 21 12.23 -6.06 1.15
N HIS A 22 10.94 -5.74 1.16
CA HIS A 22 10.31 -4.91 2.19
C HIS A 22 9.52 -5.72 3.24
N GLY A 23 9.61 -7.06 3.24
CA GLY A 23 8.95 -7.91 4.24
C GLY A 23 7.41 -7.93 4.15
N LEU A 24 6.87 -7.74 2.95
CA LEU A 24 5.43 -7.64 2.66
C LEU A 24 4.86 -8.91 1.99
N LEU A 25 5.58 -10.04 1.97
CA LEU A 25 5.07 -11.28 1.37
C LEU A 25 3.82 -11.83 2.09
N ASP A 26 3.72 -11.60 3.39
CA ASP A 26 2.57 -11.98 4.23
C ASP A 26 1.68 -10.77 4.54
N ALA A 27 1.79 -9.68 3.77
CA ALA A 27 0.96 -8.50 3.94
C ALA A 27 -0.50 -8.80 3.57
N HIS A 28 -1.41 -8.06 4.18
CA HIS A 28 -2.84 -8.16 3.90
C HIS A 28 -3.28 -7.04 2.98
N ASP A 29 -4.43 -7.19 2.34
CA ASP A 29 -5.04 -6.15 1.53
C ASP A 29 -5.92 -5.23 2.38
N LEU A 30 -5.82 -3.91 2.19
CA LEU A 30 -6.74 -2.95 2.80
C LEU A 30 -8.20 -3.24 2.46
N ALA A 31 -8.49 -3.74 1.25
CA ALA A 31 -9.83 -4.10 0.82
C ALA A 31 -10.47 -5.18 1.72
N ASP A 32 -9.67 -6.08 2.32
CA ASP A 32 -10.16 -7.09 3.27
C ASP A 32 -10.69 -6.46 4.56
N TYR A 33 -10.19 -5.28 4.93
CA TYR A 33 -10.63 -4.53 6.11
C TYR A 33 -11.80 -3.61 5.82
N LEU A 34 -12.09 -3.30 4.56
CA LEU A 34 -13.15 -2.41 4.08
C LEU A 34 -13.99 -3.08 2.97
N PRO A 35 -14.58 -4.27 3.22
CA PRO A 35 -15.21 -5.07 2.17
C PRO A 35 -16.46 -4.44 1.55
N ASP A 36 -17.02 -3.41 2.20
CA ASP A 36 -18.16 -2.63 1.73
C ASP A 36 -17.76 -1.42 0.85
N TRP A 37 -16.47 -1.22 0.60
CA TRP A 37 -15.94 -0.09 -0.16
C TRP A 37 -15.60 -0.51 -1.58
N SER A 38 -15.96 0.32 -2.57
CA SER A 38 -15.47 0.15 -3.93
C SER A 38 -14.00 0.56 -4.04
N GLU A 39 -13.30 0.06 -5.06
CA GLU A 39 -11.93 0.47 -5.36
C GLU A 39 -11.81 1.99 -5.50
N THR A 40 -12.77 2.64 -6.16
CA THR A 40 -12.82 4.11 -6.29
C THR A 40 -12.89 4.79 -4.92
N GLN A 41 -13.72 4.29 -4.00
CA GLN A 41 -13.82 4.85 -2.65
C GLN A 41 -12.53 4.65 -1.86
N LEU A 42 -11.90 3.47 -1.99
CA LEU A 42 -10.60 3.21 -1.37
C LEU A 42 -9.56 4.20 -1.88
N ARG A 43 -9.45 4.36 -3.20
CA ARG A 43 -8.52 5.28 -3.87
C ARG A 43 -8.70 6.73 -3.43
N GLU A 44 -9.94 7.22 -3.43
CA GLU A 44 -10.25 8.61 -3.09
C GLU A 44 -9.99 8.95 -1.61
N GLU A 45 -10.26 8.02 -0.70
CA GLU A 45 -10.18 8.27 0.75
C GLU A 45 -8.86 7.83 1.37
N PHE A 46 -8.09 6.98 0.72
CA PHE A 46 -6.83 6.43 1.24
C PHE A 46 -5.90 7.52 1.78
N ARG A 47 -5.70 8.60 1.02
CA ARG A 47 -4.83 9.71 1.42
C ARG A 47 -5.30 10.38 2.71
N ARG A 48 -6.62 10.63 2.82
CA ARG A 48 -7.21 11.22 4.03
C ARG A 48 -7.11 10.27 5.22
N GLY A 49 -7.25 8.96 4.99
CA GLY A 49 -7.06 7.93 6.00
C GLY A 49 -5.63 7.91 6.54
N LEU A 50 -4.63 7.93 5.63
CA LEU A 50 -3.21 8.02 6.00
C LEU A 50 -2.91 9.28 6.81
N ASP A 51 -3.39 10.45 6.36
CA ASP A 51 -3.21 11.70 7.09
C ASP A 51 -3.81 11.62 8.51
N ALA A 52 -5.00 11.03 8.63
CA ALA A 52 -5.71 10.90 9.90
C ALA A 52 -5.00 9.99 10.92
N ILE A 53 -4.24 8.98 10.48
CA ILE A 53 -3.42 8.16 11.38
C ILE A 53 -2.05 8.78 11.68
N GLY A 54 -1.77 10.02 11.21
CA GLY A 54 -0.51 10.72 11.47
C GLY A 54 0.52 10.59 10.33
N GLY A 55 0.07 10.41 9.09
CA GLY A 55 0.85 10.16 7.87
C GLY A 55 1.77 11.28 7.36
N SER A 56 2.09 12.32 8.14
CA SER A 56 3.01 13.37 7.68
C SER A 56 4.50 12.97 7.70
N ALA A 57 4.84 11.73 8.07
CA ALA A 57 6.18 11.18 8.05
C ALA A 57 6.30 9.99 7.07
N GLU A 58 5.66 10.10 5.92
CA GLU A 58 5.85 9.16 4.81
C GLU A 58 7.24 9.31 4.21
N PHE A 59 7.99 8.20 4.15
CA PHE A 59 9.22 8.12 3.39
C PHE A 59 9.05 7.10 2.28
N VAL A 60 9.26 7.52 1.03
CA VAL A 60 9.33 6.60 -0.11
C VAL A 60 10.59 5.74 0.06
N LEU A 61 10.40 4.43 0.22
CA LEU A 61 11.50 3.46 0.33
C LEU A 61 11.93 2.96 -1.04
N GLU A 62 10.98 2.72 -1.93
CA GLU A 62 11.19 2.23 -3.28
C GLU A 62 10.01 2.64 -4.15
N GLN A 63 10.26 2.91 -5.42
CA GLN A 63 9.22 3.26 -6.38
C GLN A 63 9.56 2.67 -7.75
N ASN A 64 8.54 2.12 -8.39
CA ASN A 64 8.58 1.56 -9.73
C ASN A 64 7.41 2.13 -10.53
N LEU A 65 7.69 2.88 -11.59
CA LEU A 65 6.67 3.59 -12.37
C LEU A 65 6.65 3.06 -13.81
N GLY A 66 5.45 2.70 -14.27
CA GLY A 66 5.12 2.48 -15.67
C GLY A 66 4.40 3.69 -16.29
N LEU A 67 3.90 3.50 -17.52
CA LEU A 67 3.17 4.56 -18.25
C LEU A 67 1.81 4.92 -17.63
N ASP A 68 1.19 3.99 -16.91
CA ASP A 68 -0.17 4.12 -16.36
C ASP A 68 -0.20 4.32 -14.83
N GLY A 69 0.96 4.48 -14.18
CA GLY A 69 1.11 4.47 -12.72
C GLY A 69 2.11 3.40 -12.28
N GLY A 70 2.07 3.00 -11.01
CA GLY A 70 2.92 1.89 -10.56
C GLY A 70 2.96 1.68 -9.05
N GLU A 71 3.90 0.85 -8.62
CA GLU A 71 4.06 0.47 -7.23
C GLU A 71 5.02 1.40 -6.48
N THR A 72 4.62 1.79 -5.28
CA THR A 72 5.44 2.55 -4.34
C THR A 72 5.44 1.83 -2.99
N VAL A 73 6.62 1.59 -2.40
CA VAL A 73 6.71 1.22 -0.98
C VAL A 73 6.92 2.50 -0.17
N LEU A 74 6.01 2.75 0.77
CA LEU A 74 6.09 3.80 1.77
C LEU A 74 6.51 3.21 3.12
N ARG A 75 7.19 4.02 3.94
CA ARG A 75 7.31 3.79 5.37
C ARG A 75 6.31 4.66 6.11
N VAL A 76 5.39 4.04 6.84
CA VAL A 76 4.36 4.69 7.67
C VAL A 76 4.46 4.12 9.08
N HIS A 77 4.69 4.98 10.08
CA HIS A 77 4.90 4.55 11.48
C HIS A 77 5.96 3.46 11.65
N GLY A 78 7.02 3.53 10.84
CA GLY A 78 8.10 2.54 10.83
C GLY A 78 7.78 1.25 10.06
N LEU A 79 6.53 1.03 9.66
CA LEU A 79 6.06 -0.14 8.95
C LEU A 79 6.04 0.10 7.42
N PRO A 80 6.35 -0.93 6.62
CA PRO A 80 6.25 -0.85 5.17
C PRO A 80 4.78 -0.93 4.72
N LEU A 81 4.46 -0.21 3.65
CA LEU A 81 3.18 -0.25 2.95
C LEU A 81 3.46 -0.22 1.45
N LEU A 82 2.96 -1.21 0.71
CA LEU A 82 2.89 -1.14 -0.75
C LEU A 82 1.63 -0.39 -1.14
N LEU A 83 1.77 0.60 -2.01
CA LEU A 83 0.71 1.24 -2.77
C LEU A 83 0.90 0.88 -4.25
N SER A 84 -0.04 0.14 -4.81
CA SER A 84 -0.23 0.04 -6.26
C SER A 84 -1.35 1.02 -6.61
N ASP A 85 -1.01 2.09 -7.33
CA ASP A 85 -1.97 3.08 -7.83
C ASP A 85 -1.69 3.32 -9.30
N ASP A 86 -2.48 2.65 -10.14
CA ASP A 86 -2.43 2.80 -11.59
C ASP A 86 -3.85 2.83 -12.19
N ARG A 87 -3.93 3.01 -13.51
CA ARG A 87 -5.20 3.07 -14.23
C ARG A 87 -6.02 1.77 -14.15
N TRP A 88 -5.39 0.63 -13.87
CA TRP A 88 -5.99 -0.70 -13.89
C TRP A 88 -6.36 -1.20 -12.49
N ASN A 89 -5.66 -0.76 -11.46
CA ASN A 89 -5.82 -1.26 -10.10
C ASN A 89 -5.47 -0.20 -9.04
N PHE A 90 -6.12 -0.31 -7.89
CA PHE A 90 -5.71 0.33 -6.65
C PHE A 90 -5.63 -0.71 -5.55
N GLN A 91 -4.42 -0.95 -5.03
CA GLN A 91 -4.20 -1.92 -3.97
C GLN A 91 -3.23 -1.36 -2.93
N VAL A 92 -3.55 -1.64 -1.66
CA VAL A 92 -2.72 -1.26 -0.52
C VAL A 92 -2.40 -2.53 0.27
N LEU A 93 -1.13 -2.92 0.30
CA LEU A 93 -0.66 -4.06 1.08
C LEU A 93 0.20 -3.60 2.25
N ALA A 94 -0.16 -4.02 3.46
CA ALA A 94 0.62 -3.71 4.66
C ALA A 94 0.38 -4.74 5.77
N PRO A 95 1.19 -4.71 6.85
CA PRO A 95 0.90 -5.48 8.05
C PRO A 95 -0.44 -5.07 8.70
N PRO A 96 -1.16 -5.99 9.36
CA PRO A 96 -2.41 -5.70 10.07
C PRO A 96 -2.32 -4.54 11.07
N GLU A 97 -1.16 -4.34 11.69
CA GLU A 97 -0.88 -3.27 12.65
C GLU A 97 -1.02 -1.88 12.03
N LEU A 98 -0.82 -1.76 10.72
CA LEU A 98 -1.02 -0.51 9.98
C LEU A 98 -2.41 -0.46 9.33
N LEU A 99 -2.91 -1.59 8.80
CA LEU A 99 -4.19 -1.61 8.08
C LEU A 99 -5.40 -1.39 8.98
N ARG A 100 -5.41 -1.94 10.20
CA ARG A 100 -6.53 -1.75 11.14
C ARG A 100 -6.76 -0.28 11.48
N PRO A 101 -5.78 0.49 11.99
CA PRO A 101 -5.99 1.89 12.30
C PRO A 101 -6.29 2.72 11.04
N LEU A 102 -5.69 2.39 9.89
CA LEU A 102 -5.99 3.04 8.62
C LEU A 102 -7.47 2.84 8.22
N ALA A 103 -7.96 1.61 8.25
CA ALA A 103 -9.35 1.29 7.92
C ALA A 103 -10.35 1.93 8.89
N GLU A 104 -10.03 1.97 10.18
CA GLU A 104 -10.82 2.68 11.20
C GLU A 104 -10.88 4.18 10.92
N ALA A 105 -9.75 4.80 10.59
CA ALA A 105 -9.69 6.22 10.22
C ALA A 105 -10.50 6.52 8.96
N MET A 106 -10.40 5.69 7.92
CA MET A 106 -11.19 5.83 6.69
C MET A 106 -12.69 5.72 6.96
N ARG A 107 -13.13 4.74 7.77
CA ARG A 107 -14.54 4.62 8.20
C ARG A 107 -15.02 5.89 8.92
N ALA A 108 -14.25 6.35 9.90
CA ALA A 108 -14.59 7.55 10.66
C ALA A 108 -14.70 8.81 9.78
N LEU A 109 -13.90 8.90 8.70
CA LEU A 109 -13.96 10.01 7.74
C LEU A 109 -15.20 9.92 6.84
N ARG A 110 -15.61 8.72 6.45
CA ARG A 110 -16.85 8.49 5.66
C ARG A 110 -18.09 8.93 6.44
N ASP A 111 -18.17 8.56 7.71
CA ASP A 111 -19.33 8.86 8.58
C ASP A 111 -19.45 10.35 8.93
N ARG A 112 -18.39 11.14 8.70
CA ARG A 112 -18.35 12.58 8.92
C ARG A 112 -18.66 13.42 7.68
N ARG A 113 -18.94 12.79 6.53
CA ARG A 113 -19.40 13.52 5.34
C ARG A 113 -20.86 13.98 5.57
N PRO A 114 -21.17 15.29 5.42
CA PRO A 114 -22.50 15.84 5.61
C PRO A 114 -23.51 15.37 4.55
#